data_AF-A0A1J5DNS0-F1
#
_entry.id   AF-A0A1J5DNS0-F1
#
_cell.length_a   1.000
_cell.length_b   1.000
_cell.length_c   1.000
_cell.angle_alpha   90.00
_cell.angle_beta   90.00
_cell.angle_gamma   90.00
#
_symmetry.space_group_name_H-M   'P 1'
#
loop_
_entity.id
_entity.type
_entity.pdbx_description
1 polymer ?
#
loop_
_entity_poly.entity_id
_entity_poly.type
_entity_poly.pdbx_seq_one_letter_code
_entity_poly.pdbx_strand_id
1 'polypeptide(L)'
;MTLPNHPMTEVLGRFREPTETDWKNAWVGMEPTFQSEKSIKLWGEFSAKEGGEDKYFEDKYMLDMERRVASEIVEKYEKKLKEKHSYCMFAKVKHEADLDRWGVRRQCLEFKWADGKFADFKVRFGIDPETFEYSIKPVPMAWFYDEDFVRFLQDFFWEVPIKAGLKPSLAHGGGQFSISAKAWLGGSLLADDFATRLNHPELSTFIFDWPNPDDRQFRATRDRFQAVKTVIDAYWAGRFHPGALGEPRASNAIFDHGWGPAPADRSDLMDSKLGPIGTARQLFQTNFAFGRAMRLQGQNIHPGYWQSAHPKETGYRPDQIMRYSEINLNRLQIAGECHVKSGQVLNRVRVPEFDAPLDLSMLYDEASWEDRAQMGKTSARDFTEALLLDVHFAQWLQANPHVKIVESILQDQINGDAISTLRRNGAEKRLDELRREARKANLEASDGRVKSDWIEPETLIWESWKVLPIGEKAAIAREIMTGFISRVQAAASMDKRESSRNADPMELHRHRILPILWDVLDRPEAGLKAGDQIQRELEAWKSNRNEYLSRRPVFSHINIKEPWKL
;
A
#
# COMPACT_ATOMS: atom_id res chain seq x y z
N MET A 1 -24.41 22.66 -13.17
CA MET A 1 -23.67 23.93 -12.93
C MET A 1 -22.21 23.57 -12.81
N THR A 2 -21.35 24.02 -13.73
CA THR A 2 -19.91 24.04 -13.44
C THR A 2 -19.68 25.18 -12.46
N LEU A 3 -19.25 24.87 -11.24
CA LEU A 3 -18.90 25.88 -10.25
C LEU A 3 -17.53 26.47 -10.67
N PRO A 4 -17.46 27.71 -11.16
CA PRO A 4 -16.18 28.36 -11.40
C PRO A 4 -15.50 28.54 -10.04
N ASN A 5 -14.22 28.19 -9.92
CA ASN A 5 -13.41 28.27 -8.70
C ASN A 5 -13.73 27.26 -7.59
N HIS A 6 -14.29 26.09 -7.92
CA HIS A 6 -14.40 25.00 -6.95
C HIS A 6 -13.04 24.27 -6.78
N PRO A 7 -12.59 23.93 -5.56
CA PRO A 7 -11.35 23.17 -5.33
C PRO A 7 -11.26 21.88 -6.17
N MET A 8 -12.42 21.23 -6.40
CA MET A 8 -12.52 20.02 -7.23
C MET A 8 -12.11 20.24 -8.70
N THR A 9 -12.38 21.40 -9.28
CA THR A 9 -12.07 21.69 -10.70
C THR A 9 -10.77 22.46 -10.89
N GLU A 10 -10.31 23.23 -9.89
CA GLU A 10 -9.07 24.00 -9.95
C GLU A 10 -7.82 23.11 -10.15
N VAL A 11 -7.83 21.93 -9.55
CA VAL A 11 -6.68 21.00 -9.57
C VAL A 11 -6.55 20.23 -10.89
N LEU A 12 -7.64 20.13 -11.66
CA LEU A 12 -7.74 19.23 -12.82
C LEU A 12 -6.77 19.57 -13.97
N GLY A 13 -6.33 20.82 -14.07
CA GLY A 13 -5.35 21.24 -15.08
C GLY A 13 -3.88 20.99 -14.71
N ARG A 14 -3.58 20.63 -13.45
CA ARG A 14 -2.20 20.57 -12.93
C ARG A 14 -1.84 19.25 -12.27
N PHE A 15 -2.81 18.51 -11.72
CA PHE A 15 -2.51 17.32 -10.92
C PHE A 15 -1.70 16.25 -11.65
N ARG A 16 -1.82 16.16 -12.98
CA ARG A 16 -1.07 15.20 -13.80
C ARG A 16 0.31 15.68 -14.23
N GLU A 17 0.61 16.97 -14.10
CA GLU A 17 1.90 17.52 -14.50
C GLU A 17 3.02 16.95 -13.63
N PRO A 18 4.04 16.30 -14.20
CA PRO A 18 5.13 15.70 -13.42
C PRO A 18 5.90 16.70 -12.56
N THR A 19 6.00 17.95 -13.03
CA THR A 19 6.77 19.02 -12.39
C THR A 19 6.03 19.69 -11.23
N GLU A 20 4.72 19.47 -11.09
CA GLU A 20 3.93 19.98 -9.97
C GLU A 20 4.04 19.01 -8.79
N THR A 21 5.14 19.08 -8.04
CA THR A 21 5.52 18.11 -6.99
C THR A 21 4.83 18.30 -5.65
N ASP A 22 4.06 19.36 -5.47
CA ASP A 22 3.43 19.65 -4.17
C ASP A 22 2.15 18.80 -3.95
N TRP A 23 1.78 18.62 -2.68
CA TRP A 23 0.66 17.77 -2.29
C TRP A 23 -0.69 18.20 -2.83
N LYS A 24 -0.92 19.48 -3.13
CA LYS A 24 -2.20 19.95 -3.68
C LYS A 24 -2.39 19.43 -5.11
N ASN A 25 -1.28 19.17 -5.81
CA ASN A 25 -1.22 18.64 -7.17
C ASN A 25 -0.90 17.13 -7.19
N ALA A 26 -0.81 16.49 -6.03
CA ALA A 26 -0.67 15.04 -5.95
C ALA A 26 -1.95 14.34 -6.42
N TRP A 27 -1.82 13.08 -6.80
CA TRP A 27 -2.94 12.24 -7.19
C TRP A 27 -2.85 10.87 -6.56
N VAL A 28 -4.00 10.21 -6.49
CA VAL A 28 -4.20 8.90 -5.88
C VAL A 28 -4.75 7.94 -6.93
N GLY A 29 -4.12 6.78 -7.08
CA GLY A 29 -4.78 5.61 -7.66
C GLY A 29 -5.42 4.82 -6.52
N MET A 30 -6.70 4.50 -6.61
CA MET A 30 -7.41 3.72 -5.60
C MET A 30 -7.91 2.42 -6.21
N GLU A 31 -7.74 1.34 -5.45
CA GLU A 31 -8.09 -0.02 -5.84
C GLU A 31 -9.01 -0.70 -4.80
N PRO A 32 -10.24 -0.19 -4.52
CA PRO A 32 -11.18 -0.85 -3.60
C PRO A 32 -11.61 -2.24 -4.09
N THR A 33 -11.56 -3.24 -3.22
CA THR A 33 -11.90 -4.63 -3.55
C THR A 33 -13.01 -5.20 -2.67
N PHE A 34 -13.88 -5.98 -3.29
CA PHE A 34 -15.03 -6.62 -2.68
C PHE A 34 -15.11 -8.08 -3.09
N GLN A 35 -15.70 -8.93 -2.26
CA GLN A 35 -15.80 -10.34 -2.56
C GLN A 35 -17.10 -10.95 -2.04
N SER A 36 -17.39 -12.17 -2.51
CA SER A 36 -18.45 -13.01 -1.96
C SER A 36 -17.89 -14.39 -1.62
N GLU A 37 -18.58 -15.14 -0.76
CA GLU A 37 -18.20 -16.54 -0.49
C GLU A 37 -18.10 -17.36 -1.80
N LYS A 38 -18.93 -17.03 -2.79
CA LYS A 38 -18.93 -17.67 -4.10
C LYS A 38 -17.71 -17.29 -4.94
N SER A 39 -17.29 -16.02 -4.96
CA SER A 39 -16.09 -15.62 -5.74
C SER A 39 -14.83 -16.32 -5.25
N ILE A 40 -14.69 -16.50 -3.93
CA ILE A 40 -13.54 -17.19 -3.33
C ILE A 40 -13.60 -18.70 -3.64
N LYS A 41 -14.77 -19.34 -3.47
CA LYS A 41 -14.94 -20.77 -3.77
C LYS A 41 -14.64 -21.08 -5.24
N LEU A 42 -15.15 -20.27 -6.16
CA LEU A 42 -14.89 -20.43 -7.60
C LEU A 42 -13.39 -20.32 -7.90
N TRP A 43 -12.70 -19.34 -7.32
CA TRP A 43 -11.25 -19.22 -7.50
C TRP A 43 -10.51 -20.46 -7.01
N GLY A 44 -10.81 -20.95 -5.80
CA GLY A 44 -10.19 -22.17 -5.26
C GLY A 44 -10.46 -23.42 -6.12
N GLU A 45 -11.63 -23.55 -6.71
CA GLU A 45 -11.98 -24.66 -7.60
C GLU A 45 -11.31 -24.58 -8.98
N PHE A 46 -11.17 -23.38 -9.53
CA PHE A 46 -10.66 -23.14 -10.88
C PHE A 46 -9.14 -23.04 -10.93
N SER A 47 -8.50 -22.29 -10.02
CA SER A 47 -7.04 -22.11 -9.97
C SER A 47 -6.27 -23.43 -9.77
N ALA A 48 -6.91 -24.44 -9.16
CA ALA A 48 -6.34 -25.77 -8.99
C ALA A 48 -6.22 -26.59 -10.29
N LYS A 49 -6.75 -26.10 -11.42
CA LYS A 49 -6.80 -26.84 -12.70
C LYS A 49 -6.05 -26.08 -13.79
N GLU A 50 -5.35 -26.81 -14.65
CA GLU A 50 -4.70 -26.23 -15.82
C GLU A 50 -5.73 -25.51 -16.71
N GLY A 51 -5.47 -24.23 -17.01
CA GLY A 51 -6.39 -23.37 -17.78
C GLY A 51 -7.70 -23.02 -17.06
N GLY A 52 -7.78 -23.29 -15.75
CA GLY A 52 -8.96 -22.95 -14.94
C GLY A 52 -9.07 -21.46 -14.61
N GLU A 53 -7.96 -20.72 -14.50
CA GLU A 53 -7.98 -19.28 -14.25
C GLU A 53 -8.78 -18.52 -15.32
N ASP A 54 -8.60 -18.83 -16.60
CA ASP A 54 -9.39 -18.23 -17.69
C ASP A 54 -10.89 -18.50 -17.50
N LYS A 55 -11.25 -19.72 -17.08
CA LYS A 55 -12.66 -20.09 -16.80
C LYS A 55 -13.24 -19.34 -15.62
N TYR A 56 -12.43 -18.94 -14.64
CA TYR A 56 -12.87 -18.09 -13.54
C TYR A 56 -13.26 -16.69 -14.05
N PHE A 57 -12.42 -16.09 -14.88
CA PHE A 57 -12.69 -14.76 -15.46
C PHE A 57 -13.84 -14.78 -16.47
N GLU A 58 -14.12 -15.93 -17.09
CA GLU A 58 -15.25 -16.14 -17.98
C GLU A 58 -16.52 -16.67 -17.28
N ASP A 59 -16.47 -16.91 -15.95
CA ASP A 59 -17.58 -17.50 -15.23
C ASP A 59 -18.82 -16.58 -15.27
N LYS A 60 -19.98 -17.21 -15.53
CA LYS A 60 -21.25 -16.48 -15.69
C LYS A 60 -21.61 -15.67 -14.44
N TYR A 61 -21.42 -16.22 -13.24
CA TYR A 61 -21.75 -15.49 -12.02
C TYR A 61 -20.84 -14.27 -11.83
N MET A 62 -19.54 -14.43 -12.11
CA MET A 62 -18.59 -13.32 -12.02
C MET A 62 -18.98 -12.19 -12.99
N LEU A 63 -19.20 -12.50 -14.27
CA LEU A 63 -19.57 -11.51 -15.28
C LEU A 63 -20.97 -10.91 -15.10
N ASP A 64 -21.94 -11.69 -14.60
CA ASP A 64 -23.28 -11.19 -14.29
C ASP A 64 -23.24 -10.22 -13.09
N MET A 65 -22.46 -10.54 -12.05
CA MET A 65 -22.30 -9.68 -10.88
C MET A 65 -21.59 -8.37 -11.24
N GLU A 66 -20.50 -8.44 -12.00
CA GLU A 66 -19.74 -7.28 -12.47
C GLU A 66 -20.64 -6.29 -13.23
N ARG A 67 -21.40 -6.79 -14.22
CA ARG A 67 -22.37 -5.99 -14.99
C ARG A 67 -23.49 -5.42 -14.13
N ARG A 68 -24.05 -6.24 -13.24
CA ARG A 68 -25.15 -5.83 -12.36
C ARG A 68 -24.74 -4.63 -11.50
N VAL A 69 -23.59 -4.70 -10.83
CA VAL A 69 -23.11 -3.61 -9.97
C VAL A 69 -22.91 -2.34 -10.77
N ALA A 70 -22.29 -2.42 -11.95
CA ALA A 70 -22.09 -1.26 -12.81
C ALA A 70 -23.41 -0.61 -13.25
N SER A 71 -24.40 -1.41 -13.68
CA SER A 71 -25.72 -0.91 -14.05
C SER A 71 -26.45 -0.27 -12.87
N GLU A 72 -26.43 -0.89 -11.69
CA GLU A 72 -27.06 -0.36 -10.48
C GLU A 72 -26.42 0.99 -10.05
N ILE A 73 -25.11 1.17 -10.25
CA ILE A 73 -24.43 2.46 -10.03
C ILE A 73 -24.99 3.53 -10.96
N VAL A 74 -25.10 3.24 -12.26
CA VAL A 74 -25.63 4.19 -13.26
C VAL A 74 -27.05 4.61 -12.90
N GLU A 75 -27.93 3.64 -12.65
CA GLU A 75 -29.32 3.90 -12.28
C GLU A 75 -29.43 4.74 -11.00
N LYS A 76 -28.65 4.37 -9.96
CA LYS A 76 -28.62 5.13 -8.70
C LYS A 76 -28.10 6.54 -8.93
N TYR A 77 -27.03 6.71 -9.72
CA TYR A 77 -26.43 8.02 -9.99
C TYR A 77 -27.41 8.93 -10.73
N GLU A 78 -28.03 8.45 -11.81
CA GLU A 78 -29.00 9.24 -12.59
C GLU A 78 -30.21 9.65 -11.74
N LYS A 79 -30.69 8.76 -10.87
CA LYS A 79 -31.76 9.08 -9.93
C LYS A 79 -31.34 10.19 -8.97
N LYS A 80 -30.17 10.04 -8.33
CA LYS A 80 -29.63 11.03 -7.38
C LYS A 80 -29.31 12.37 -8.03
N LEU A 81 -28.85 12.36 -9.28
CA LEU A 81 -28.64 13.57 -10.07
C LEU A 81 -29.97 14.31 -10.35
N LYS A 82 -31.04 13.60 -10.70
CA LYS A 82 -32.39 14.19 -10.87
C LYS A 82 -32.94 14.78 -9.56
N GLU A 83 -32.64 14.12 -8.44
CA GLU A 83 -32.95 14.59 -7.08
C GLU A 83 -32.05 15.75 -6.60
N LYS A 84 -31.05 16.16 -7.40
CA LYS A 84 -30.12 17.27 -7.10
C LYS A 84 -29.34 17.10 -5.79
N HIS A 85 -28.89 15.88 -5.49
CA HIS A 85 -27.97 15.67 -4.37
C HIS A 85 -26.62 16.37 -4.63
N SER A 86 -26.04 17.01 -3.62
CA SER A 86 -24.82 17.82 -3.72
C SER A 86 -23.62 17.03 -4.25
N TYR A 87 -23.48 15.78 -3.79
CA TYR A 87 -22.41 14.85 -4.19
C TYR A 87 -22.56 14.29 -5.62
N CYS A 88 -23.62 14.61 -6.36
CA CYS A 88 -23.74 14.32 -7.79
C CYS A 88 -23.05 15.40 -8.64
N MET A 89 -21.72 15.44 -8.55
CA MET A 89 -20.89 16.52 -9.12
C MET A 89 -20.76 16.49 -10.64
N PHE A 90 -21.00 15.34 -11.27
CA PHE A 90 -20.87 15.15 -12.72
C PHE A 90 -22.21 15.31 -13.43
N ALA A 91 -22.18 15.83 -14.65
CA ALA A 91 -23.39 16.09 -15.43
C ALA A 91 -24.07 14.83 -15.94
N LYS A 92 -23.31 13.75 -16.14
CA LYS A 92 -23.81 12.44 -16.56
C LYS A 92 -22.77 11.35 -16.30
N VAL A 93 -23.22 10.11 -16.32
CA VAL A 93 -22.38 8.92 -16.35
C VAL A 93 -22.63 8.16 -17.65
N LYS A 94 -21.57 7.65 -18.26
CA LYS A 94 -21.62 6.74 -19.41
C LYS A 94 -21.14 5.37 -18.96
N HIS A 95 -21.82 4.31 -19.37
CA HIS A 95 -21.41 2.94 -19.10
C HIS A 95 -21.05 2.23 -20.40
N GLU A 96 -19.84 1.69 -20.44
CA GLU A 96 -19.33 0.89 -21.56
C GLU A 96 -18.63 -0.36 -21.04
N ALA A 97 -18.64 -1.42 -21.83
CA ALA A 97 -17.73 -2.54 -21.63
C ALA A 97 -16.47 -2.28 -22.46
N ASP A 98 -15.33 -2.15 -21.80
CA ASP A 98 -14.03 -1.87 -22.44
C ASP A 98 -13.02 -2.96 -22.12
N LEU A 99 -12.02 -3.14 -22.96
CA LEU A 99 -10.88 -4.00 -22.66
C LEU A 99 -9.84 -3.16 -21.93
N ASP A 100 -9.34 -3.65 -20.79
CA ASP A 100 -8.22 -3.01 -20.13
C ASP A 100 -6.90 -3.27 -20.90
N ARG A 101 -5.79 -2.73 -20.38
CA ARG A 101 -4.44 -2.89 -20.97
C ARG A 101 -3.95 -4.34 -21.03
N TRP A 102 -4.65 -5.26 -20.37
CA TRP A 102 -4.40 -6.69 -20.32
C TRP A 102 -5.32 -7.48 -21.28
N GLY A 103 -6.20 -6.81 -22.01
CA GLY A 103 -7.22 -7.46 -22.83
C GLY A 103 -8.34 -8.08 -22.00
N VAL A 104 -8.46 -7.74 -20.72
CA VAL A 104 -9.54 -8.22 -19.84
C VAL A 104 -10.71 -7.26 -19.95
N ARG A 105 -11.90 -7.80 -20.21
CA ARG A 105 -13.13 -6.99 -20.28
C ARG A 105 -13.48 -6.49 -18.89
N ARG A 106 -13.70 -5.18 -18.78
CA ARG A 106 -14.14 -4.50 -17.55
C ARG A 106 -15.34 -3.62 -17.83
N GLN A 107 -16.20 -3.42 -16.84
CA GLN A 107 -17.20 -2.35 -16.88
C GLN A 107 -16.51 -1.02 -16.63
N CYS A 108 -16.65 -0.09 -17.56
CA CYS A 108 -16.13 1.27 -17.43
C CYS A 108 -17.29 2.26 -17.25
N LEU A 109 -17.23 3.01 -16.16
CA LEU A 109 -18.11 4.13 -15.86
C LEU A 109 -17.34 5.44 -16.08
N GLU A 110 -17.76 6.24 -17.04
CA GLU A 110 -17.19 7.56 -17.32
C GLU A 110 -18.12 8.66 -16.83
N PHE A 111 -17.72 9.32 -15.74
CA PHE A 111 -18.44 10.46 -15.19
C PHE A 111 -17.94 11.75 -15.83
N LYS A 112 -18.84 12.47 -16.51
CA LYS A 112 -18.49 13.60 -17.40
C LYS A 112 -18.89 14.94 -16.82
N TRP A 113 -18.00 15.92 -16.96
CA TRP A 113 -18.29 17.32 -16.63
C TRP A 113 -19.26 17.95 -17.62
N ALA A 114 -20.02 18.96 -17.17
CA ALA A 114 -21.07 19.58 -17.99
C ALA A 114 -20.53 20.29 -19.24
N ASP A 115 -19.34 20.88 -19.14
CA ASP A 115 -18.73 21.68 -20.20
C ASP A 115 -17.73 20.87 -21.07
N GLY A 116 -17.47 19.61 -20.72
CA GLY A 116 -16.50 18.74 -21.40
C GLY A 116 -15.06 19.28 -21.40
N LYS A 117 -14.74 20.27 -20.57
CA LYS A 117 -13.41 20.91 -20.56
C LYS A 117 -12.35 20.11 -19.82
N PHE A 118 -12.78 19.30 -18.86
CA PHE A 118 -11.90 18.47 -18.05
C PHE A 118 -12.03 17.00 -18.45
N ALA A 119 -10.95 16.24 -18.20
CA ALA A 119 -10.97 14.80 -18.36
C ALA A 119 -12.06 14.15 -17.49
N ASP A 120 -12.67 13.10 -18.03
CA ASP A 120 -13.70 12.33 -17.33
C ASP A 120 -13.12 11.62 -16.09
N PHE A 121 -13.91 11.52 -15.04
CA PHE A 121 -13.60 10.65 -13.92
C PHE A 121 -14.00 9.22 -14.30
N LYS A 122 -13.00 8.37 -14.52
CA LYS A 122 -13.19 7.01 -15.01
C LYS A 122 -13.05 6.00 -13.88
N VAL A 123 -14.06 5.15 -13.74
CA VAL A 123 -14.06 4.01 -12.82
C VAL A 123 -14.11 2.74 -13.64
N ARG A 124 -13.14 1.85 -13.46
CA ARG A 124 -13.13 0.52 -14.08
C ARG A 124 -13.44 -0.50 -13.01
N PHE A 125 -14.52 -1.25 -13.16
CA PHE A 125 -14.88 -2.35 -12.28
C PHE A 125 -14.61 -3.66 -13.01
N GLY A 126 -13.86 -4.56 -12.40
CA GLY A 126 -13.47 -5.83 -13.00
C GLY A 126 -13.30 -6.93 -11.98
N ILE A 127 -12.76 -8.05 -12.45
CA ILE A 127 -12.52 -9.26 -11.68
C ILE A 127 -11.01 -9.43 -11.51
N ASP A 128 -10.58 -9.76 -10.29
CA ASP A 128 -9.23 -10.20 -9.96
C ASP A 128 -9.36 -11.54 -9.17
N PRO A 129 -8.29 -12.32 -8.91
CA PRO A 129 -8.40 -13.50 -8.07
C PRO A 129 -9.21 -13.24 -6.79
N GLU A 130 -10.20 -14.09 -6.55
CA GLU A 130 -11.09 -14.09 -5.38
C GLU A 130 -12.03 -12.87 -5.25
N THR A 131 -11.83 -11.81 -6.04
CA THR A 131 -12.41 -10.49 -5.79
C THR A 131 -12.99 -9.80 -7.03
N PHE A 132 -13.80 -8.78 -6.75
CA PHE A 132 -14.16 -7.74 -7.67
C PHE A 132 -13.42 -6.46 -7.26
N GLU A 133 -12.79 -5.81 -8.23
CA GLU A 133 -11.88 -4.68 -7.99
C GLU A 133 -12.35 -3.46 -8.78
N TYR A 134 -12.42 -2.31 -8.12
CA TYR A 134 -12.40 -1.03 -8.79
C TYR A 134 -10.96 -0.61 -9.05
N SER A 135 -10.63 -0.19 -10.27
CA SER A 135 -9.39 0.51 -10.58
C SER A 135 -9.75 1.95 -10.98
N ILE A 136 -9.43 2.90 -10.10
CA ILE A 136 -9.71 4.32 -10.30
C ILE A 136 -8.39 5.06 -10.21
N LYS A 137 -7.87 5.50 -11.35
CA LYS A 137 -6.58 6.18 -11.40
C LYS A 137 -6.52 7.15 -12.57
N PRO A 138 -5.94 8.34 -12.37
CA PRO A 138 -5.70 9.05 -11.11
C PRO A 138 -6.92 9.83 -10.60
N VAL A 139 -7.00 10.01 -9.28
CA VAL A 139 -7.93 10.88 -8.55
C VAL A 139 -7.13 12.01 -7.89
N PRO A 140 -7.47 13.29 -8.06
CA PRO A 140 -6.75 14.35 -7.37
C PRO A 140 -6.80 14.19 -5.84
N MET A 141 -5.65 14.32 -5.16
CA MET A 141 -5.57 14.17 -3.71
C MET A 141 -6.44 15.20 -2.97
N ALA A 142 -6.55 16.41 -3.53
CA ALA A 142 -7.38 17.49 -3.00
C ALA A 142 -8.87 17.10 -2.84
N TRP A 143 -9.37 16.15 -3.63
CA TRP A 143 -10.78 15.73 -3.58
C TRP A 143 -11.14 14.98 -2.29
N PHE A 144 -10.17 14.32 -1.65
CA PHE A 144 -10.42 13.57 -0.41
C PHE A 144 -10.62 14.45 0.82
N TYR A 145 -10.42 15.77 0.68
CA TYR A 145 -10.76 16.76 1.70
C TYR A 145 -12.20 17.28 1.59
N ASP A 146 -12.92 16.89 0.52
CA ASP A 146 -14.30 17.32 0.26
C ASP A 146 -15.29 16.20 0.63
N GLU A 147 -16.20 16.49 1.56
CA GLU A 147 -17.19 15.51 2.05
C GLU A 147 -18.17 15.08 0.95
N ASP A 148 -18.46 15.92 -0.05
CA ASP A 148 -19.31 15.52 -1.17
C ASP A 148 -18.63 14.44 -2.03
N PHE A 149 -17.30 14.50 -2.19
CA PHE A 149 -16.57 13.43 -2.89
C PHE A 149 -16.53 12.13 -2.08
N VAL A 150 -16.28 12.21 -0.77
CA VAL A 150 -16.31 11.02 0.10
C VAL A 150 -17.71 10.40 0.11
N ARG A 151 -18.77 11.22 0.12
CA ARG A 151 -20.16 10.76 0.04
C ARG A 151 -20.48 10.12 -1.32
N PHE A 152 -20.00 10.71 -2.41
CA PHE A 152 -20.09 10.14 -3.75
C PHE A 152 -19.45 8.74 -3.79
N LEU A 153 -18.23 8.60 -3.26
CA LEU A 153 -17.57 7.28 -3.18
C LEU A 153 -18.37 6.28 -2.34
N GLN A 154 -18.87 6.70 -1.17
CA GLN A 154 -19.65 5.85 -0.28
C GLN A 154 -20.91 5.33 -0.96
N ASP A 155 -21.72 6.24 -1.52
CA ASP A 155 -23.04 5.90 -2.04
C ASP A 155 -22.96 5.06 -3.32
N PHE A 156 -21.97 5.27 -4.17
CA PHE A 156 -21.89 4.58 -5.46
C PHE A 156 -20.93 3.39 -5.43
N PHE A 157 -19.74 3.52 -4.84
CA PHE A 157 -18.70 2.47 -4.96
C PHE A 157 -18.55 1.58 -3.73
N TRP A 158 -19.14 1.91 -2.58
CA TRP A 158 -19.24 0.98 -1.44
C TRP A 158 -20.66 0.43 -1.25
N GLU A 159 -21.67 1.29 -1.18
CA GLU A 159 -23.03 0.81 -0.87
C GLU A 159 -23.64 -0.09 -1.93
N VAL A 160 -23.42 0.19 -3.23
CA VAL A 160 -23.98 -0.62 -4.31
C VAL A 160 -23.44 -2.04 -4.29
N PRO A 161 -22.10 -2.29 -4.30
CA PRO A 161 -21.58 -3.65 -4.19
C PRO A 161 -22.01 -4.34 -2.88
N ILE A 162 -22.08 -3.61 -1.76
CA ILE A 162 -22.59 -4.15 -0.49
C ILE A 162 -24.04 -4.63 -0.59
N LYS A 163 -24.91 -3.82 -1.21
CA LYS A 163 -26.32 -4.19 -1.45
C LYS A 163 -26.46 -5.34 -2.44
N ALA A 164 -25.52 -5.48 -3.37
CA ALA A 164 -25.43 -6.63 -4.28
C ALA A 164 -24.90 -7.91 -3.61
N GLY A 165 -24.49 -7.84 -2.33
CA GLY A 165 -24.02 -8.98 -1.54
C GLY A 165 -22.50 -9.17 -1.54
N LEU A 166 -21.75 -8.22 -2.10
CA LEU A 166 -20.28 -8.20 -2.05
C LEU A 166 -19.80 -7.49 -0.78
N LYS A 167 -18.71 -7.92 -0.18
CA LYS A 167 -18.21 -7.33 1.07
C LYS A 167 -16.68 -7.24 1.08
N PRO A 168 -16.09 -6.19 1.67
CA PRO A 168 -14.66 -6.18 1.95
C PRO A 168 -14.30 -7.24 2.99
N SER A 169 -13.04 -7.66 3.02
CA SER A 169 -12.46 -8.58 4.02
C SER A 169 -11.00 -8.21 4.29
N LEU A 170 -10.33 -8.92 5.21
CA LEU A 170 -8.90 -8.73 5.47
C LEU A 170 -8.00 -9.64 4.64
N ALA A 171 -8.35 -10.92 4.59
CA ALA A 171 -7.49 -11.94 4.00
C ALA A 171 -7.37 -11.79 2.48
N HIS A 172 -8.35 -11.15 1.85
CA HIS A 172 -8.51 -11.17 0.39
C HIS A 172 -9.08 -9.85 -0.15
N GLY A 173 -9.12 -8.72 0.58
CA GLY A 173 -9.66 -7.48 -0.01
C GLY A 173 -9.72 -6.22 0.86
N GLY A 174 -10.63 -5.30 0.54
CA GLY A 174 -10.90 -4.05 1.28
C GLY A 174 -10.21 -2.79 0.76
N GLY A 175 -9.18 -2.91 -0.07
CA GLY A 175 -8.76 -1.86 -1.00
C GLY A 175 -7.37 -1.27 -0.78
N GLN A 176 -6.66 -0.99 -1.88
CA GLN A 176 -5.31 -0.43 -1.87
C GLN A 176 -5.31 1.00 -2.42
N PHE A 177 -4.23 1.75 -2.18
CA PHE A 177 -3.98 2.98 -2.92
C PHE A 177 -2.50 3.21 -3.25
N SER A 178 -2.30 4.09 -4.21
CA SER A 178 -1.00 4.60 -4.58
C SER A 178 -1.08 6.11 -4.75
N ILE A 179 -0.02 6.81 -4.42
CA ILE A 179 0.04 8.26 -4.50
C ILE A 179 1.12 8.63 -5.53
N SER A 180 0.92 9.70 -6.29
CA SER A 180 1.82 10.13 -7.35
C SER A 180 3.27 10.25 -6.87
N ALA A 181 4.22 9.58 -7.54
CA ALA A 181 5.62 9.50 -7.10
C ALA A 181 6.28 10.87 -7.03
N LYS A 182 5.85 11.82 -7.87
CA LYS A 182 6.36 13.21 -7.88
C LYS A 182 6.33 13.90 -6.52
N ALA A 183 5.39 13.55 -5.63
CA ALA A 183 5.31 14.14 -4.29
C ALA A 183 6.38 13.59 -3.30
N TRP A 184 7.03 12.47 -3.63
CA TRP A 184 8.10 11.85 -2.82
C TRP A 184 9.51 12.19 -3.28
N LEU A 185 9.67 12.76 -4.47
CA LEU A 185 10.99 12.94 -5.10
C LEU A 185 11.67 14.28 -4.79
N GLY A 186 11.08 15.07 -3.87
CA GLY A 186 11.67 16.29 -3.33
C GLY A 186 12.21 16.10 -1.90
N GLY A 187 13.26 16.85 -1.55
CA GLY A 187 13.91 16.77 -0.24
C GLY A 187 14.38 15.36 0.10
N SER A 188 14.30 14.97 1.38
CA SER A 188 14.60 13.62 1.88
C SER A 188 13.41 12.72 2.12
N LEU A 189 12.18 13.14 1.77
CA LEU A 189 10.94 12.43 2.14
C LEU A 189 11.00 10.93 1.81
N LEU A 190 11.48 10.58 0.62
CA LEU A 190 11.58 9.19 0.21
C LEU A 190 12.43 8.35 1.18
N ALA A 191 13.60 8.86 1.59
CA ALA A 191 14.48 8.18 2.53
C ALA A 191 13.90 8.14 3.96
N ASP A 192 13.26 9.23 4.37
CA ASP A 192 12.61 9.34 5.68
C ASP A 192 11.39 8.42 5.82
N ASP A 193 10.61 8.22 4.76
CA ASP A 193 9.49 7.27 4.75
C ASP A 193 9.99 5.82 4.87
N PHE A 194 11.06 5.46 4.15
CA PHE A 194 11.69 4.14 4.33
C PHE A 194 12.25 3.94 5.74
N ALA A 195 12.95 4.94 6.29
CA ALA A 195 13.49 4.86 7.66
C ALA A 195 12.35 4.73 8.69
N THR A 196 11.25 5.46 8.50
CA THR A 196 10.05 5.35 9.34
C THR A 196 9.46 3.94 9.25
N ARG A 197 9.22 3.42 8.05
CA ARG A 197 8.68 2.06 7.87
C ARG A 197 9.60 1.01 8.47
N LEU A 198 10.92 1.19 8.33
CA LEU A 198 11.90 0.37 9.03
C LEU A 198 11.71 0.46 10.54
N ASN A 199 11.44 1.62 11.12
CA ASN A 199 11.18 1.78 12.56
C ASN A 199 9.79 1.34 13.00
N HIS A 200 8.88 1.02 12.08
CA HIS A 200 7.48 0.72 12.38
C HIS A 200 6.91 -0.44 11.54
N PRO A 201 7.57 -1.60 11.47
CA PRO A 201 7.09 -2.73 10.68
C PRO A 201 5.80 -3.33 11.28
N GLU A 202 5.48 -3.07 12.56
CA GLU A 202 4.19 -3.45 13.15
C GLU A 202 2.99 -2.88 12.40
N LEU A 203 3.17 -1.77 11.67
CA LEU A 203 2.13 -1.14 10.89
C LEU A 203 1.53 -2.12 9.88
N SER A 204 2.35 -2.94 9.23
CA SER A 204 1.88 -3.91 8.24
C SER A 204 1.30 -5.20 8.83
N THR A 205 1.42 -5.43 10.15
CA THR A 205 1.06 -6.74 10.75
C THR A 205 0.00 -6.64 11.84
N PHE A 206 0.08 -5.64 12.71
CA PHE A 206 -0.79 -5.52 13.88
C PHE A 206 -1.78 -4.35 13.80
N ILE A 207 -1.50 -3.38 12.93
CA ILE A 207 -2.23 -2.10 12.90
C ILE A 207 -3.01 -1.90 11.61
N PHE A 208 -2.50 -2.28 10.44
CA PHE A 208 -3.22 -2.09 9.17
C PHE A 208 -3.90 -3.33 8.64
N ASP A 209 -4.37 -4.15 9.58
CA ASP A 209 -4.99 -5.44 9.34
C ASP A 209 -4.06 -6.45 8.65
N TRP A 210 -4.49 -7.72 8.61
CA TRP A 210 -3.70 -8.92 8.25
C TRP A 210 -2.53 -8.64 7.27
N PRO A 211 -1.27 -8.96 7.63
CA PRO A 211 -0.16 -8.91 6.68
C PRO A 211 -0.49 -9.89 5.57
N ASN A 212 -0.95 -9.36 4.45
CA ASN A 212 -1.03 -10.15 3.23
C ASN A 212 0.39 -10.66 2.94
N PRO A 213 0.59 -11.87 2.39
CA PRO A 213 1.83 -12.26 1.72
C PRO A 213 2.45 -11.15 0.85
N ASP A 214 1.62 -10.20 0.39
CA ASP A 214 1.96 -9.01 -0.37
C ASP A 214 2.59 -7.84 0.41
N ASP A 215 2.55 -7.85 1.74
CA ASP A 215 3.01 -6.73 2.59
C ASP A 215 4.17 -7.16 3.48
N ARG A 216 5.23 -7.71 2.86
CA ARG A 216 6.39 -8.17 3.61
C ARG A 216 7.19 -7.00 4.13
N GLN A 217 7.36 -6.99 5.45
CA GLN A 217 8.07 -5.95 6.15
C GLN A 217 9.51 -5.78 5.68
N PHE A 218 10.01 -4.55 5.68
CA PHE A 218 11.45 -4.30 5.45
C PHE A 218 12.34 -4.96 6.52
N ARG A 219 11.77 -5.29 7.69
CA ARG A 219 12.42 -6.03 8.78
C ARG A 219 12.09 -7.52 8.85
N ALA A 220 11.46 -8.09 7.82
CA ALA A 220 11.04 -9.50 7.83
C ALA A 220 12.21 -10.48 8.12
N THR A 221 13.45 -10.13 7.74
CA THR A 221 14.67 -10.87 8.07
C THR A 221 15.78 -9.90 8.49
N ARG A 222 16.79 -10.38 9.25
CA ARG A 222 17.99 -9.59 9.59
C ARG A 222 18.73 -9.10 8.35
N ASP A 223 18.88 -9.96 7.34
CA ASP A 223 19.60 -9.63 6.12
C ASP A 223 18.88 -8.55 5.32
N ARG A 224 17.54 -8.61 5.25
CA ARG A 224 16.73 -7.57 4.60
C ARG A 224 16.77 -6.26 5.37
N PHE A 225 16.67 -6.29 6.70
CA PHE A 225 16.85 -5.10 7.53
C PHE A 225 18.21 -4.44 7.28
N GLN A 226 19.28 -5.22 7.33
CA GLN A 226 20.64 -4.72 7.13
C GLN A 226 20.83 -4.15 5.71
N ALA A 227 20.26 -4.80 4.69
CA ALA A 227 20.31 -4.32 3.32
C ALA A 227 19.60 -2.97 3.17
N VAL A 228 18.37 -2.84 3.66
CA VAL A 228 17.60 -1.58 3.63
C VAL A 228 18.33 -0.48 4.41
N LYS A 229 18.81 -0.78 5.62
CA LYS A 229 19.60 0.15 6.43
C LYS A 229 20.85 0.64 5.68
N THR A 230 21.57 -0.26 5.04
CA THR A 230 22.80 0.07 4.28
C THR A 230 22.50 1.05 3.13
N VAL A 231 21.38 0.86 2.43
CA VAL A 231 20.96 1.78 1.36
C VAL A 231 20.58 3.15 1.92
N ILE A 232 19.89 3.21 3.07
CA ILE A 232 19.56 4.48 3.76
C ILE A 232 20.82 5.19 4.25
N ASP A 233 21.77 4.47 4.86
CA ASP A 233 23.03 5.04 5.32
C ASP A 233 23.82 5.64 4.13
N ALA A 234 23.83 4.95 3.00
CA ALA A 234 24.47 5.44 1.77
C ALA A 234 23.79 6.70 1.20
N TYR A 235 22.47 6.84 1.36
CA TYR A 235 21.74 8.05 1.00
C TYR A 235 22.21 9.26 1.79
N TRP A 236 22.25 9.15 3.12
CA TRP A 236 22.70 10.25 4.00
C TRP A 236 24.20 10.54 3.87
N ALA A 237 24.99 9.57 3.40
CA ALA A 237 26.38 9.78 3.01
C ALA A 237 26.55 10.52 1.66
N GLY A 238 25.46 10.91 0.99
CA GLY A 238 25.49 11.65 -0.29
C GLY A 238 25.90 10.80 -1.49
N ARG A 239 25.91 9.46 -1.34
CA ARG A 239 26.46 8.54 -2.35
C ARG A 239 25.55 8.33 -3.56
N PHE A 240 24.29 8.77 -3.52
CA PHE A 240 23.38 8.77 -4.67
C PHE A 240 23.32 10.12 -5.40
N HIS A 241 24.02 11.15 -4.89
CA HIS A 241 23.97 12.47 -5.51
C HIS A 241 24.68 12.46 -6.88
N PRO A 242 24.16 13.14 -7.91
CA PRO A 242 24.83 13.23 -9.22
C PRO A 242 26.25 13.81 -9.16
N GLY A 243 26.55 14.63 -8.14
CA GLY A 243 27.92 15.11 -7.86
C GLY A 243 28.88 14.04 -7.32
N ALA A 244 28.38 12.87 -6.95
CA ALA A 244 29.13 11.68 -6.52
C ALA A 244 29.10 10.56 -7.57
N LEU A 245 27.94 10.29 -8.18
CA LEU A 245 27.74 9.22 -9.17
C LEU A 245 28.07 9.62 -10.62
N GLY A 246 28.13 10.91 -10.91
CA GLY A 246 27.93 11.42 -12.27
C GLY A 246 26.44 11.61 -12.58
N GLU A 247 26.13 12.41 -13.60
CA GLU A 247 24.75 12.75 -13.95
C GLU A 247 24.00 11.54 -14.54
N PRO A 248 22.93 11.04 -13.90
CA PRO A 248 22.11 9.97 -14.46
C PRO A 248 21.42 10.40 -15.75
N ARG A 249 21.29 9.47 -16.69
CA ARG A 249 20.65 9.68 -18.00
C ARG A 249 19.38 8.85 -18.14
N ALA A 250 18.55 9.17 -19.13
CA ALA A 250 17.37 8.38 -19.46
C ALA A 250 17.70 6.90 -19.71
N SER A 251 18.83 6.60 -20.36
CA SER A 251 19.28 5.22 -20.59
C SER A 251 19.48 4.42 -19.29
N ASN A 252 19.92 5.08 -18.21
CA ASN A 252 20.07 4.42 -16.90
C ASN A 252 18.73 3.87 -16.40
N ALA A 253 17.64 4.62 -16.58
CA ALA A 253 16.29 4.21 -16.22
C ALA A 253 15.72 3.14 -17.15
N ILE A 254 15.86 3.32 -18.46
CA ILE A 254 15.30 2.38 -19.45
C ILE A 254 15.97 1.00 -19.35
N PHE A 255 17.29 0.94 -19.18
CA PHE A 255 18.02 -0.33 -19.04
C PHE A 255 18.20 -0.76 -17.58
N ASP A 256 17.66 -0.01 -16.63
CA ASP A 256 17.69 -0.28 -15.19
C ASP A 256 19.11 -0.57 -14.62
N HIS A 257 20.07 0.30 -14.92
CA HIS A 257 21.47 0.11 -14.54
C HIS A 257 22.13 1.39 -14.01
N GLY A 258 23.15 1.21 -13.16
CA GLY A 258 23.93 2.32 -12.61
C GLY A 258 23.36 2.91 -11.31
N TRP A 259 22.47 2.19 -10.62
CA TRP A 259 21.83 2.64 -9.38
C TRP A 259 22.59 2.28 -8.10
N GLY A 260 23.85 1.85 -8.19
CA GLY A 260 24.69 1.59 -7.01
C GLY A 260 25.09 2.89 -6.31
N PRO A 261 25.25 2.91 -4.98
CA PRO A 261 25.83 4.07 -4.31
C PRO A 261 27.30 4.26 -4.72
N ALA A 262 27.75 5.52 -4.81
CA ALA A 262 29.16 5.85 -5.01
C ALA A 262 30.03 5.26 -3.89
N PRO A 263 31.27 4.85 -4.17
CA PRO A 263 32.15 4.26 -3.15
C PRO A 263 32.61 5.26 -2.09
N ALA A 264 32.71 6.55 -2.44
CA ALA A 264 33.18 7.61 -1.55
C ALA A 264 32.03 8.44 -0.98
N ASP A 265 32.14 8.77 0.30
CA ASP A 265 31.20 9.67 0.99
C ASP A 265 31.30 11.08 0.43
N ARG A 266 30.13 11.71 0.28
CA ARG A 266 29.96 13.10 -0.15
C ARG A 266 28.87 13.76 0.68
N SER A 267 29.00 13.69 2.00
CA SER A 267 28.07 14.32 2.94
C SER A 267 28.00 15.84 2.78
N ASP A 268 28.99 16.47 2.13
CA ASP A 268 28.96 17.87 1.70
C ASP A 268 27.84 18.17 0.69
N LEU A 269 27.29 17.16 0.03
CA LEU A 269 26.15 17.25 -0.89
C LEU A 269 24.80 17.03 -0.21
N MET A 270 24.80 16.86 1.12
CA MET A 270 23.60 16.61 1.93
C MET A 270 23.46 17.67 3.02
N ASP A 271 22.26 18.20 3.18
CA ASP A 271 21.87 19.03 4.30
C ASP A 271 21.15 18.17 5.34
N SER A 272 21.65 18.21 6.58
CA SER A 272 21.11 17.42 7.70
C SER A 272 19.64 17.70 8.07
N LYS A 273 19.07 18.79 7.56
CA LYS A 273 17.70 19.27 7.80
C LYS A 273 16.85 19.36 6.54
N LEU A 274 17.37 19.07 5.34
CA LEU A 274 16.61 19.17 4.09
C LEU A 274 16.82 17.99 3.14
N GLY A 275 17.88 17.19 3.36
CA GLY A 275 18.28 16.14 2.44
C GLY A 275 19.25 16.63 1.36
N PRO A 276 19.20 16.12 0.12
CA PRO A 276 20.17 16.46 -0.92
C PRO A 276 20.17 17.94 -1.28
N ILE A 277 21.36 18.50 -1.51
CA ILE A 277 21.58 19.91 -1.87
C ILE A 277 21.73 20.04 -3.38
N GLY A 278 20.93 20.89 -4.02
CA GLY A 278 21.11 21.19 -5.43
C GLY A 278 19.87 21.74 -6.12
N THR A 279 19.88 21.69 -7.44
CA THR A 279 18.73 22.03 -8.29
C THR A 279 17.63 20.97 -8.16
N ALA A 280 16.39 21.32 -8.55
CA ALA A 280 15.27 20.37 -8.56
C ALA A 280 15.59 19.08 -9.34
N ARG A 281 16.35 19.18 -10.45
CA ARG A 281 16.84 18.02 -11.20
C ARG A 281 17.77 17.14 -10.36
N GLN A 282 18.73 17.72 -9.64
CA GLN A 282 19.68 16.95 -8.83
C GLN A 282 18.99 16.27 -7.64
N LEU A 283 18.03 16.94 -7.01
CA LEU A 283 17.18 16.34 -5.97
C LEU A 283 16.40 15.14 -6.53
N PHE A 284 15.73 15.33 -7.66
CA PHE A 284 15.02 14.26 -8.35
C PHE A 284 15.94 13.09 -8.71
N GLN A 285 17.10 13.35 -9.32
CA GLN A 285 18.06 12.31 -9.71
C GLN A 285 18.57 11.52 -8.49
N THR A 286 18.87 12.21 -7.39
CA THR A 286 19.31 11.58 -6.14
C THR A 286 18.24 10.65 -5.58
N ASN A 287 16.99 11.15 -5.48
CA ASN A 287 15.88 10.37 -4.95
C ASN A 287 15.45 9.24 -5.89
N PHE A 288 15.49 9.46 -7.20
CA PHE A 288 15.21 8.43 -8.19
C PHE A 288 16.25 7.31 -8.12
N ALA A 289 17.55 7.65 -8.11
CA ALA A 289 18.63 6.68 -7.97
C ALA A 289 18.51 5.89 -6.67
N PHE A 290 18.25 6.57 -5.55
CA PHE A 290 18.00 5.92 -4.26
C PHE A 290 16.79 4.97 -4.29
N GLY A 291 15.66 5.38 -4.87
CA GLY A 291 14.48 4.53 -5.01
C GLY A 291 14.77 3.26 -5.83
N ARG A 292 15.50 3.39 -6.95
CA ARG A 292 15.93 2.24 -7.77
C ARG A 292 16.92 1.34 -7.02
N ALA A 293 17.87 1.93 -6.27
CA ALA A 293 18.81 1.20 -5.43
C ALA A 293 18.08 0.41 -4.32
N MET A 294 17.11 1.04 -3.66
CA MET A 294 16.33 0.42 -2.59
C MET A 294 15.58 -0.81 -3.09
N ARG A 295 14.97 -0.72 -4.28
CA ARG A 295 14.33 -1.88 -4.92
C ARG A 295 15.34 -3.00 -5.20
N LEU A 296 16.45 -2.67 -5.85
CA LEU A 296 17.40 -3.67 -6.35
C LEU A 296 18.26 -4.30 -5.24
N GLN A 297 18.62 -3.53 -4.21
CA GLN A 297 19.60 -3.91 -3.19
C GLN A 297 18.99 -4.10 -1.79
N GLY A 298 17.86 -3.46 -1.49
CA GLY A 298 17.17 -3.60 -0.20
C GLY A 298 16.00 -4.58 -0.28
N GLN A 299 15.00 -4.26 -1.09
CA GLN A 299 13.74 -5.00 -1.19
C GLN A 299 13.93 -6.43 -1.73
N ASN A 300 14.84 -6.63 -2.68
CA ASN A 300 15.08 -7.92 -3.31
C ASN A 300 15.90 -8.92 -2.45
N ILE A 301 16.37 -8.52 -1.27
CA ILE A 301 17.12 -9.42 -0.36
C ILE A 301 16.15 -10.27 0.45
N HIS A 302 16.28 -11.59 0.33
CA HIS A 302 15.38 -12.57 0.94
C HIS A 302 13.91 -12.17 0.75
N PRO A 303 13.45 -12.02 -0.51
CA PRO A 303 12.15 -11.44 -0.81
C PRO A 303 11.00 -12.35 -0.37
N GLY A 304 11.35 -13.58 0.02
CA GLY A 304 10.43 -14.58 0.52
C GLY A 304 9.49 -15.17 -0.52
N TYR A 305 9.50 -14.63 -1.73
CA TYR A 305 8.71 -15.11 -2.85
C TYR A 305 9.58 -15.83 -3.88
N TRP A 306 10.36 -16.83 -3.47
CA TRP A 306 11.10 -17.68 -4.42
C TRP A 306 10.17 -18.65 -5.20
N GLN A 307 8.85 -18.59 -4.97
CA GLN A 307 7.99 -19.79 -5.03
C GLN A 307 6.78 -19.72 -5.98
N SER A 308 6.59 -18.67 -6.76
CA SER A 308 5.56 -18.71 -7.80
C SER A 308 6.07 -18.07 -9.08
N ALA A 309 7.05 -18.74 -9.70
CA ALA A 309 7.02 -18.76 -11.15
C ALA A 309 5.78 -19.58 -11.51
N HIS A 310 4.80 -18.98 -12.19
CA HIS A 310 3.60 -19.69 -12.65
C HIS A 310 4.00 -21.03 -13.29
N PRO A 311 3.22 -22.13 -13.22
CA PRO A 311 3.61 -23.43 -13.81
C PRO A 311 4.01 -23.38 -15.30
N LYS A 312 3.58 -22.33 -16.01
CA LYS A 312 3.92 -22.05 -17.42
C LYS A 312 5.14 -21.15 -17.62
N GLU A 313 5.73 -20.62 -16.56
CA GLU A 313 6.95 -19.80 -16.62
C GLU A 313 8.19 -20.70 -16.65
N THR A 314 8.94 -20.58 -17.74
CA THR A 314 10.13 -21.39 -18.04
C THR A 314 11.36 -21.02 -17.22
N GLY A 315 11.29 -20.03 -16.33
CA GLY A 315 12.42 -19.56 -15.53
C GLY A 315 12.06 -18.60 -14.40
N TYR A 316 13.03 -18.34 -13.53
CA TYR A 316 12.95 -17.38 -12.44
C TYR A 316 12.96 -15.95 -12.97
N ARG A 317 11.92 -15.16 -12.65
CA ARG A 317 11.79 -13.75 -13.02
C ARG A 317 11.93 -12.86 -11.78
N PRO A 318 13.15 -12.43 -11.42
CA PRO A 318 13.36 -11.59 -10.24
C PRO A 318 12.63 -10.25 -10.33
N ASP A 319 12.34 -9.79 -11.54
CA ASP A 319 11.53 -8.61 -11.82
C ASP A 319 10.03 -8.81 -11.49
N GLN A 320 9.55 -10.03 -11.29
CA GLN A 320 8.16 -10.29 -10.88
C GLN A 320 7.98 -10.58 -9.40
N ILE A 321 9.07 -10.86 -8.68
CA ILE A 321 9.10 -11.06 -7.21
C ILE A 321 8.63 -9.81 -6.46
N MET A 322 8.63 -8.69 -7.16
CA MET A 322 8.40 -7.32 -6.69
C MET A 322 6.96 -7.00 -6.28
N ARG A 323 6.08 -7.99 -6.21
CA ARG A 323 4.67 -7.74 -5.89
C ARG A 323 4.46 -7.46 -4.39
N TYR A 324 5.42 -7.78 -3.52
CA TYR A 324 5.06 -8.18 -2.16
C TYR A 324 5.87 -7.54 -1.01
N SER A 325 6.00 -6.21 -1.00
CA SER A 325 6.46 -5.50 0.19
C SER A 325 5.56 -4.31 0.50
N GLU A 326 5.72 -3.75 1.71
CA GLU A 326 5.02 -2.55 2.17
C GLU A 326 4.91 -1.44 1.12
N ILE A 327 5.87 -1.34 0.20
CA ILE A 327 5.85 -0.42 -0.94
C ILE A 327 6.15 -1.15 -2.26
N ASN A 328 5.43 -0.82 -3.34
CA ASN A 328 5.78 -1.28 -4.70
C ASN A 328 6.58 -0.22 -5.47
N LEU A 329 7.91 -0.42 -5.51
CA LEU A 329 8.87 0.51 -6.13
C LEU A 329 8.94 0.42 -7.67
N ASN A 330 8.23 -0.52 -8.30
CA ASN A 330 8.20 -0.59 -9.77
C ASN A 330 7.41 0.49 -10.43
N ARG A 331 6.60 1.22 -9.69
CA ARG A 331 5.87 2.34 -10.23
C ARG A 331 6.72 3.62 -10.20
N LEU A 332 7.97 3.58 -9.74
CA LEU A 332 8.93 4.67 -9.93
C LEU A 332 9.60 4.53 -11.31
N GLN A 333 8.96 5.09 -12.35
CA GLN A 333 9.34 4.90 -13.75
C GLN A 333 9.26 6.19 -14.56
N ILE A 334 10.05 6.26 -15.63
CA ILE A 334 9.94 7.28 -16.67
C ILE A 334 9.17 6.76 -17.89
N ALA A 335 8.72 7.67 -18.75
CA ALA A 335 8.21 7.34 -20.07
C ALA A 335 9.27 6.57 -20.88
N GLY A 336 8.85 5.53 -21.60
CA GLY A 336 9.70 4.65 -22.38
C GLY A 336 10.19 3.38 -21.68
N GLU A 337 10.06 3.28 -20.35
CA GLU A 337 10.30 2.01 -19.64
C GLU A 337 9.26 0.95 -20.03
N CYS A 338 9.64 -0.32 -19.98
CA CYS A 338 8.70 -1.43 -20.13
C CYS A 338 7.90 -1.63 -18.83
N HIS A 339 6.59 -1.75 -18.94
CA HIS A 339 5.75 -2.10 -17.80
C HIS A 339 6.01 -3.55 -17.38
N VAL A 340 6.41 -3.74 -16.11
CA VAL A 340 6.85 -5.03 -15.54
C VAL A 340 5.87 -6.18 -15.79
N LYS A 341 4.55 -5.93 -15.73
CA LYS A 341 3.55 -6.98 -15.95
C LYS A 341 3.22 -7.26 -17.43
N SER A 342 3.22 -6.26 -18.33
CA SER A 342 2.72 -6.42 -19.72
C SER A 342 3.82 -6.51 -20.75
N GLY A 343 5.04 -6.11 -20.39
CA GLY A 343 6.11 -5.89 -21.36
C GLY A 343 5.81 -4.76 -22.34
N GLN A 344 4.73 -3.99 -22.15
CA GLN A 344 4.41 -2.85 -23.02
C GLN A 344 5.24 -1.63 -22.63
N VAL A 345 5.75 -0.92 -23.64
CA VAL A 345 6.43 0.37 -23.47
C VAL A 345 5.44 1.42 -22.94
N LEU A 346 5.78 2.00 -21.79
CA LEU A 346 5.03 3.07 -21.14
C LEU A 346 5.15 4.37 -21.94
N ASN A 347 4.03 5.00 -22.25
CA ASN A 347 3.96 6.31 -22.92
C ASN A 347 4.94 6.48 -24.11
N ARG A 348 4.74 5.67 -25.16
CA ARG A 348 5.63 5.61 -26.36
C ARG A 348 5.87 6.95 -27.05
N VAL A 349 4.99 7.93 -26.88
CA VAL A 349 5.08 9.24 -27.55
C VAL A 349 5.98 10.22 -26.79
N ARG A 350 6.35 9.91 -25.54
CA ARG A 350 7.18 10.75 -24.66
C ARG A 350 8.50 10.09 -24.28
N VAL A 351 8.95 9.10 -25.06
CA VAL A 351 10.25 8.44 -24.83
C VAL A 351 11.35 9.51 -24.95
N PRO A 352 12.15 9.73 -23.90
CA PRO A 352 13.25 10.68 -23.95
C PRO A 352 14.41 10.15 -24.81
N GLU A 353 15.24 11.05 -25.31
CA GLU A 353 16.53 10.69 -25.92
C GLU A 353 17.40 9.94 -24.89
N PHE A 354 18.06 8.87 -25.31
CA PHE A 354 18.78 7.98 -24.38
C PHE A 354 19.88 8.67 -23.58
N ASP A 355 20.58 9.62 -24.21
CA ASP A 355 21.68 10.35 -23.60
C ASP A 355 21.25 11.61 -22.82
N ALA A 356 19.96 11.95 -22.86
CA ALA A 356 19.43 13.09 -22.14
C ALA A 356 19.61 12.92 -20.62
N PRO A 357 20.00 13.99 -19.90
CA PRO A 357 19.98 14.00 -18.44
C PRO A 357 18.62 13.61 -17.91
N LEU A 358 18.59 12.71 -16.93
CA LEU A 358 17.36 12.26 -16.30
C LEU A 358 16.68 13.44 -15.61
N ASP A 359 15.43 13.71 -15.97
CA ASP A 359 14.69 14.90 -15.53
C ASP A 359 13.28 14.54 -15.06
N LEU A 360 12.75 15.30 -14.11
CA LEU A 360 11.44 15.06 -13.51
C LEU A 360 10.31 15.06 -14.56
N SER A 361 10.45 15.87 -15.63
CA SER A 361 9.51 15.91 -16.76
C SER A 361 9.40 14.59 -17.53
N MET A 362 10.38 13.69 -17.38
CA MET A 362 10.38 12.36 -17.99
C MET A 362 9.57 11.34 -17.19
N LEU A 363 9.21 11.64 -15.93
CA LEU A 363 8.45 10.75 -15.08
C LEU A 363 7.13 10.33 -15.78
N TYR A 364 6.83 9.03 -15.74
CA TYR A 364 5.62 8.49 -16.33
C TYR A 364 4.38 9.05 -15.60
N ASP A 365 3.32 9.35 -16.34
CA ASP A 365 2.12 10.04 -15.80
C ASP A 365 1.40 9.25 -14.70
N GLU A 366 1.58 7.93 -14.67
CA GLU A 366 1.05 7.04 -13.64
C GLU A 366 2.13 6.54 -12.67
N ALA A 367 3.33 7.14 -12.67
CA ALA A 367 4.36 6.82 -11.71
C ALA A 367 3.88 7.13 -10.29
N SER A 368 3.99 6.15 -9.39
CA SER A 368 3.43 6.25 -8.05
C SER A 368 4.30 5.62 -6.98
N TRP A 369 4.20 6.18 -5.79
CA TRP A 369 4.49 5.56 -4.51
C TRP A 369 3.27 4.76 -4.07
N GLU A 370 3.34 3.43 -4.14
CA GLU A 370 2.21 2.57 -3.82
C GLU A 370 2.34 2.02 -2.41
N ASP A 371 1.37 2.33 -1.54
CA ASP A 371 1.27 1.78 -0.19
C ASP A 371 0.28 0.62 -0.22
N ARG A 372 0.80 -0.60 -0.07
CA ARG A 372 -0.01 -1.82 -0.24
C ARG A 372 -0.65 -2.30 1.06
N ALA A 373 -0.20 -1.77 2.20
CA ALA A 373 -0.51 -2.29 3.52
C ALA A 373 -1.87 -1.83 4.04
N GLN A 374 -2.98 -2.00 3.29
CA GLN A 374 -4.27 -1.43 3.67
C GLN A 374 -5.52 -2.22 3.24
N MET A 375 -5.44 -3.54 3.19
CA MET A 375 -6.63 -4.39 3.15
C MET A 375 -7.60 -4.01 4.29
N GLY A 376 -8.90 -4.18 4.05
CA GLY A 376 -9.93 -4.03 5.09
C GLY A 376 -10.76 -2.75 5.18
N LYS A 377 -10.77 -1.84 4.20
CA LYS A 377 -11.60 -0.61 4.29
C LYS A 377 -13.08 -0.93 4.09
N THR A 378 -13.86 -0.81 5.16
CA THR A 378 -15.29 -1.15 5.17
C THR A 378 -16.20 -0.05 4.60
N SER A 379 -15.66 1.16 4.42
CA SER A 379 -16.39 2.33 3.91
C SER A 379 -15.45 3.27 3.16
N ALA A 380 -16.02 4.14 2.32
CA ALA A 380 -15.25 5.20 1.67
C ALA A 380 -14.65 6.20 2.67
N ARG A 381 -15.32 6.42 3.81
CA ARG A 381 -14.78 7.25 4.90
C ARG A 381 -13.54 6.60 5.51
N ASP A 382 -13.61 5.31 5.84
CA ASP A 382 -12.45 4.60 6.40
C ASP A 382 -11.28 4.54 5.42
N PHE A 383 -11.55 4.35 4.13
CA PHE A 383 -10.55 4.45 3.07
C PHE A 383 -9.90 5.84 3.04
N THR A 384 -10.72 6.89 3.08
CA THR A 384 -10.25 8.29 3.05
C THR A 384 -9.38 8.63 4.25
N GLU A 385 -9.79 8.23 5.47
CA GLU A 385 -8.97 8.46 6.67
C GLU A 385 -7.66 7.67 6.65
N ALA A 386 -7.65 6.50 6.00
CA ALA A 386 -6.43 5.73 5.80
C ALA A 386 -5.43 6.47 4.88
N LEU A 387 -5.94 6.95 3.75
CA LEU A 387 -5.18 7.74 2.79
C LEU A 387 -4.65 9.03 3.43
N LEU A 388 -5.50 9.75 4.17
CA LEU A 388 -5.11 11.00 4.81
C LEU A 388 -4.11 10.77 5.94
N LEU A 389 -4.17 9.66 6.66
CA LEU A 389 -3.14 9.29 7.63
C LEU A 389 -1.76 9.24 6.98
N ASP A 390 -1.63 8.56 5.83
CA ASP A 390 -0.33 8.42 5.15
C ASP A 390 0.12 9.72 4.47
N VAL A 391 -0.80 10.47 3.86
CA VAL A 391 -0.49 11.77 3.24
C VAL A 391 -0.05 12.79 4.29
N HIS A 392 -0.80 12.93 5.38
CA HIS A 392 -0.46 13.88 6.43
C HIS A 392 0.79 13.48 7.19
N PHE A 393 1.02 12.17 7.40
CA PHE A 393 2.27 11.72 7.99
C PHE A 393 3.48 12.01 7.06
N ALA A 394 3.34 11.80 5.75
CA ALA A 394 4.39 12.16 4.79
C ALA A 394 4.66 13.68 4.75
N GLN A 395 3.62 14.51 4.87
CA GLN A 395 3.78 15.96 5.07
C GLN A 395 4.53 16.28 6.37
N TRP A 396 4.25 15.55 7.46
CA TRP A 396 4.97 15.68 8.72
C TRP A 396 6.45 15.31 8.59
N LEU A 397 6.76 14.22 7.87
CA LEU A 397 8.14 13.82 7.57
C LEU A 397 8.88 14.89 6.74
N GLN A 398 8.23 15.48 5.74
CA GLN A 398 8.81 16.59 4.98
C GLN A 398 9.17 17.80 5.86
N ALA A 399 8.38 18.06 6.91
CA ALA A 399 8.65 19.13 7.87
C ALA A 399 9.65 18.72 8.97
N ASN A 400 9.89 17.41 9.15
CA ASN A 400 10.79 16.84 10.16
C ASN A 400 11.70 15.79 9.53
N PRO A 401 12.57 16.20 8.59
CA PRO A 401 13.41 15.28 7.84
C PRO A 401 14.51 14.67 8.71
N HIS A 402 15.21 13.69 8.16
CA HIS A 402 16.31 12.96 8.79
C HIS A 402 15.85 12.05 9.93
N VAL A 403 14.89 11.18 9.61
CA VAL A 403 14.41 10.12 10.50
C VAL A 403 15.55 9.17 10.80
N LYS A 404 15.91 9.07 12.08
CA LYS A 404 16.93 8.13 12.55
C LYS A 404 16.34 6.74 12.69
N ILE A 405 17.06 5.74 12.18
CA ILE A 405 16.73 4.34 12.42
C ILE A 405 17.03 4.03 13.89
N VAL A 406 16.05 3.46 14.59
CA VAL A 406 16.18 3.09 16.01
C VAL A 406 16.17 1.57 16.18
N GLU A 407 16.79 1.13 17.26
CA GLU A 407 16.63 -0.24 17.77
C GLU A 407 15.22 -0.41 18.33
N SER A 408 14.67 -1.61 18.21
CA SER A 408 13.30 -1.92 18.61
C SER A 408 13.24 -3.28 19.31
N ILE A 409 12.70 -3.28 20.53
CA ILE A 409 12.56 -4.49 21.36
C ILE A 409 11.56 -5.44 20.72
N LEU A 410 10.53 -4.88 20.08
CA LEU A 410 9.51 -5.56 19.29
C LEU A 410 10.03 -6.25 18.03
N GLN A 411 10.82 -5.51 17.25
CA GLN A 411 11.13 -5.87 15.87
C GLN A 411 12.19 -6.97 15.79
N ASP A 412 12.99 -7.09 16.84
CA ASP A 412 14.07 -8.06 16.97
C ASP A 412 13.66 -9.32 17.74
N GLN A 413 12.36 -9.58 17.94
CA GLN A 413 11.89 -10.86 18.52
C GLN A 413 10.89 -11.61 17.65
N ILE A 414 10.05 -10.92 16.88
CA ILE A 414 8.95 -11.58 16.13
C ILE A 414 9.18 -11.56 14.62
N ASN A 415 9.97 -10.61 14.11
CA ASN A 415 10.26 -10.50 12.67
C ASN A 415 11.60 -11.18 12.34
N GLY A 416 12.69 -10.41 12.24
CA GLY A 416 14.00 -10.91 11.85
C GLY A 416 14.56 -12.03 12.74
N ASP A 417 14.07 -12.14 13.97
CA ASP A 417 14.54 -13.08 15.00
C ASP A 417 13.52 -14.15 15.38
N ALA A 418 12.43 -14.27 14.64
CA ALA A 418 11.35 -15.22 14.92
C ALA A 418 11.86 -16.65 15.21
N ILE A 419 12.80 -17.14 14.40
CA ILE A 419 13.42 -18.46 14.57
C ILE A 419 14.17 -18.56 15.91
N SER A 420 14.90 -17.52 16.30
CA SER A 420 15.61 -17.46 17.58
C SER A 420 14.61 -17.46 18.74
N THR A 421 13.54 -16.70 18.62
CA THR A 421 12.45 -16.63 19.61
C THR A 421 11.74 -17.97 19.78
N LEU A 422 11.44 -18.67 18.69
CA LEU A 422 10.86 -20.02 18.74
C LEU A 422 11.77 -20.98 19.50
N ARG A 423 13.07 -20.96 19.22
CA ARG A 423 14.05 -21.79 19.93
C ARG A 423 14.17 -21.45 21.42
N ARG A 424 14.30 -20.15 21.73
CA ARG A 424 14.38 -19.65 23.13
C ARG A 424 13.21 -20.13 23.98
N ASN A 425 12.03 -20.28 23.38
CA ASN A 425 10.80 -20.68 24.05
C ASN A 425 10.45 -22.16 23.85
N GLY A 426 11.41 -23.02 23.47
CA GLY A 426 11.24 -24.47 23.44
C GLY A 426 10.37 -25.00 22.29
N ALA A 427 10.22 -24.24 21.21
CA ALA A 427 9.37 -24.58 20.06
C ALA A 427 10.14 -25.22 18.89
N GLU A 428 11.30 -25.83 19.13
CA GLU A 428 12.14 -26.49 18.11
C GLU A 428 11.36 -27.50 17.27
N LYS A 429 10.57 -28.34 17.93
CA LYS A 429 9.77 -29.36 17.22
C LYS A 429 8.78 -28.72 16.25
N ARG A 430 8.14 -27.61 16.65
CA ARG A 430 7.22 -26.88 15.78
C ARG A 430 7.97 -26.22 14.62
N LEU A 431 9.17 -25.69 14.87
CA LEU A 431 10.02 -25.14 13.81
C LEU A 431 10.39 -26.19 12.76
N ASP A 432 10.70 -27.43 13.17
CA ASP A 432 10.99 -28.53 12.23
C ASP A 432 9.74 -28.97 11.45
N GLU A 433 8.56 -28.92 12.06
CA GLU A 433 7.28 -29.10 11.37
C GLU A 433 7.04 -28.02 10.32
N LEU A 434 7.21 -26.74 10.69
CA LEU A 434 7.06 -25.60 9.78
C LEU A 434 8.00 -25.70 8.56
N ARG A 435 9.25 -26.12 8.75
CA ARG A 435 10.20 -26.34 7.63
C ARG A 435 9.73 -27.42 6.67
N ARG A 436 9.16 -28.51 7.19
CA ARG A 436 8.60 -29.59 6.35
C ARG A 436 7.34 -29.14 5.62
N GLU A 437 6.47 -28.39 6.30
CA GLU A 437 5.27 -27.77 5.71
C GLU A 437 5.65 -26.82 4.57
N ALA A 438 6.59 -25.90 4.84
CA ALA A 438 7.10 -24.97 3.83
C ALA A 438 7.71 -25.71 2.64
N ARG A 439 8.58 -26.69 2.87
CA ARG A 439 9.17 -27.49 1.78
C ARG A 439 8.11 -28.17 0.92
N LYS A 440 7.09 -28.73 1.53
CA LYS A 440 5.99 -29.38 0.82
C LYS A 440 5.23 -28.37 -0.04
N ALA A 441 4.81 -27.24 0.54
CA ALA A 441 4.09 -26.19 -0.18
C ALA A 441 4.90 -25.66 -1.37
N ASN A 442 6.21 -25.47 -1.20
CA ASN A 442 7.09 -24.96 -2.24
C ASN A 442 7.22 -25.93 -3.41
N LEU A 443 7.34 -27.22 -3.12
CA LEU A 443 7.38 -28.26 -4.15
C LEU A 443 6.07 -28.33 -4.90
N GLU A 444 4.93 -28.26 -4.22
CA GLU A 444 3.60 -28.31 -4.84
C GLU A 444 3.35 -27.06 -5.72
N ALA A 445 3.59 -25.86 -5.20
CA ALA A 445 3.32 -24.60 -5.90
C ALA A 445 4.25 -24.38 -7.11
N SER A 446 5.46 -24.93 -7.08
CA SER A 446 6.46 -24.74 -8.12
C SER A 446 6.58 -25.90 -9.11
N ASP A 447 5.72 -26.92 -9.02
CA ASP A 447 5.84 -28.17 -9.78
C ASP A 447 7.23 -28.82 -9.62
N GLY A 448 7.67 -28.93 -8.36
CA GLY A 448 8.92 -29.58 -7.96
C GLY A 448 10.21 -28.77 -8.18
N ARG A 449 10.13 -27.57 -8.77
CA ARG A 449 11.31 -26.74 -9.08
C ARG A 449 11.98 -26.16 -7.83
N VAL A 450 11.19 -25.69 -6.87
CA VAL A 450 11.67 -24.99 -5.67
C VAL A 450 11.74 -25.97 -4.49
N LYS A 451 12.97 -26.33 -4.10
CA LYS A 451 13.26 -27.29 -3.02
C LYS A 451 13.62 -26.62 -1.69
N SER A 452 13.19 -25.38 -1.50
CA SER A 452 13.48 -24.60 -0.29
C SER A 452 12.60 -25.06 0.87
N ASP A 453 13.12 -25.05 2.10
CA ASP A 453 12.37 -25.22 3.36
C ASP A 453 12.16 -23.88 4.09
N TRP A 454 12.39 -22.78 3.37
CA TRP A 454 12.24 -21.43 3.90
C TRP A 454 10.78 -21.15 4.28
N ILE A 455 10.58 -20.70 5.51
CA ILE A 455 9.26 -20.44 6.10
C ILE A 455 8.90 -18.99 5.87
N GLU A 456 7.65 -18.76 5.47
CA GLU A 456 7.08 -17.42 5.30
C GLU A 456 7.14 -16.59 6.60
N PRO A 457 7.62 -15.32 6.56
CA PRO A 457 7.73 -14.41 7.69
C PRO A 457 6.43 -14.27 8.46
N GLU A 458 5.30 -14.15 7.76
CA GLU A 458 3.98 -14.02 8.36
C GLU A 458 3.68 -15.23 9.24
N THR A 459 4.00 -16.45 8.77
CA THR A 459 3.86 -17.67 9.57
C THR A 459 4.75 -17.62 10.80
N LEU A 460 6.01 -17.24 10.63
CA LEU A 460 6.98 -17.13 11.72
C LEU A 460 6.59 -16.08 12.76
N ILE A 461 6.03 -14.94 12.35
CA ILE A 461 5.53 -13.87 13.22
C ILE A 461 4.47 -14.43 14.17
N TRP A 462 3.44 -15.10 13.64
CA TRP A 462 2.35 -15.60 14.49
C TRP A 462 2.79 -16.78 15.36
N GLU A 463 3.63 -17.67 14.86
CA GLU A 463 4.17 -18.77 15.67
C GLU A 463 5.05 -18.24 16.82
N SER A 464 5.85 -17.21 16.56
CA SER A 464 6.64 -16.53 17.60
C SER A 464 5.74 -15.83 18.61
N TRP A 465 4.72 -15.11 18.14
CA TRP A 465 3.73 -14.48 19.01
C TRP A 465 3.06 -15.52 19.92
N LYS A 466 2.68 -16.71 19.43
CA LYS A 466 2.02 -17.72 20.27
C LYS A 466 2.88 -18.13 21.48
N VAL A 467 4.17 -18.38 21.28
CA VAL A 467 5.06 -18.92 22.31
C VAL A 467 5.64 -17.87 23.26
N LEU A 468 5.59 -16.58 22.89
CA LEU A 468 6.16 -15.52 23.71
C LEU A 468 5.50 -15.44 25.10
N PRO A 469 6.30 -15.24 26.17
CA PRO A 469 5.80 -14.96 27.51
C PRO A 469 4.92 -13.71 27.51
N ILE A 470 3.94 -13.66 28.42
CA ILE A 470 2.99 -12.56 28.43
C ILE A 470 3.62 -11.20 28.71
N GLY A 471 4.67 -11.13 29.55
CA GLY A 471 5.41 -9.90 29.79
C GLY A 471 6.11 -9.37 28.55
N GLU A 472 6.67 -10.26 27.72
CA GLU A 472 7.28 -9.89 26.44
C GLU A 472 6.21 -9.42 25.45
N LYS A 473 5.10 -10.14 25.31
CA LYS A 473 3.94 -9.68 24.51
C LYS A 473 3.45 -8.29 24.94
N ALA A 474 3.43 -8.02 26.23
CA ALA A 474 2.97 -6.75 26.77
C ALA A 474 3.94 -5.61 26.48
N ALA A 475 5.25 -5.82 26.65
CA ALA A 475 6.27 -4.86 26.23
C ALA A 475 6.15 -4.56 24.72
N ILE A 476 5.93 -5.61 23.94
CA ILE A 476 5.77 -5.54 22.48
C ILE A 476 4.51 -4.72 22.13
N ALA A 477 3.35 -5.07 22.67
CA ALA A 477 2.11 -4.33 22.43
C ALA A 477 2.22 -2.85 22.83
N ARG A 478 2.95 -2.52 23.91
CA ARG A 478 3.19 -1.12 24.29
C ARG A 478 3.98 -0.36 23.26
N GLU A 479 5.07 -0.95 22.75
CA GLU A 479 5.91 -0.33 21.73
C GLU A 479 5.10 -0.04 20.45
N ILE A 480 4.31 -1.02 19.97
CA ILE A 480 3.39 -0.83 18.83
C ILE A 480 2.46 0.34 19.07
N MET A 481 1.79 0.35 20.22
CA MET A 481 0.80 1.38 20.52
C MET A 481 1.45 2.76 20.62
N THR A 482 2.62 2.88 21.25
CA THR A 482 3.37 4.14 21.30
C THR A 482 3.72 4.64 19.89
N GLY A 483 4.25 3.76 19.03
CA GLY A 483 4.61 4.10 17.65
C GLY A 483 3.40 4.56 16.84
N PHE A 484 2.32 3.78 16.87
CA PHE A 484 1.11 4.10 16.10
C PHE A 484 0.42 5.38 16.58
N ILE A 485 0.29 5.57 17.89
CA ILE A 485 -0.27 6.79 18.47
C ILE A 485 0.56 8.00 18.04
N SER A 486 1.90 7.90 18.09
CA SER A 486 2.80 8.98 17.66
C SER A 486 2.61 9.31 16.18
N ARG A 487 2.48 8.29 15.31
CA ARG A 487 2.18 8.46 13.88
C ARG A 487 0.86 9.21 13.66
N VAL A 488 -0.21 8.78 14.34
CA VAL A 488 -1.54 9.40 14.21
C VAL A 488 -1.52 10.85 14.69
N GLN A 489 -0.83 11.14 15.81
CA GLN A 489 -0.70 12.50 16.31
C GLN A 489 0.12 13.40 15.37
N ALA A 490 1.22 12.88 14.82
CA ALA A 490 2.03 13.57 13.82
C ALA A 490 1.21 13.89 12.56
N ALA A 491 0.46 12.93 12.03
CA ALA A 491 -0.45 13.14 10.92
C ALA A 491 -1.55 14.16 11.25
N ALA A 492 -2.19 14.04 12.41
CA ALA A 492 -3.23 14.98 12.83
C ALA A 492 -2.73 16.43 12.95
N SER A 493 -1.45 16.64 13.28
CA SER A 493 -0.85 17.99 13.28
C SER A 493 -0.78 18.65 11.90
N MET A 494 -0.88 17.86 10.83
CA MET A 494 -0.89 18.33 9.44
C MET A 494 -2.30 18.41 8.84
N ASP A 495 -3.32 17.88 9.53
CA ASP A 495 -4.70 17.88 9.03
C ASP A 495 -5.33 19.28 9.16
N LYS A 496 -5.64 19.89 8.03
CA LYS A 496 -6.19 21.25 7.94
C LYS A 496 -7.72 21.30 7.94
N ARG A 497 -8.40 20.16 7.94
CA ARG A 497 -9.88 20.11 7.95
C ARG A 497 -10.41 20.78 9.22
N GLU A 498 -11.55 21.45 9.12
CA GLU A 498 -12.15 22.07 10.32
C GLU A 498 -12.66 21.01 11.29
N SER A 499 -13.20 19.91 10.77
CA SER A 499 -13.73 18.78 11.54
C SER A 499 -12.67 18.03 12.35
N SER A 500 -11.37 18.15 12.01
CA SER A 500 -10.29 17.55 12.78
C SER A 500 -9.86 18.43 13.97
N ARG A 501 -10.24 19.71 14.00
CA ARG A 501 -9.85 20.63 15.08
C ARG A 501 -10.55 20.24 16.38
N ASN A 502 -9.76 19.85 17.38
CA ASN A 502 -10.21 19.34 18.68
C ASN A 502 -10.90 17.97 18.65
N ALA A 503 -10.90 17.28 17.51
CA ALA A 503 -11.33 15.89 17.46
C ALA A 503 -10.26 15.00 18.10
N ASP A 504 -10.69 13.83 18.61
CA ASP A 504 -9.77 12.78 19.03
C ASP A 504 -9.12 12.13 17.80
N PRO A 505 -7.81 12.33 17.55
CA PRO A 505 -7.16 11.80 16.36
C PRO A 505 -7.25 10.28 16.23
N MET A 506 -7.31 9.57 17.35
CA MET A 506 -7.31 8.10 17.37
C MET A 506 -8.69 7.50 17.07
N GLU A 507 -9.77 8.28 17.18
CA GLU A 507 -11.15 7.79 17.04
C GLU A 507 -11.41 7.08 15.69
N LEU A 508 -10.82 7.60 14.61
CA LEU A 508 -10.96 7.04 13.27
C LEU A 508 -9.98 5.91 12.97
N HIS A 509 -9.11 5.56 13.91
CA HIS A 509 -8.01 4.61 13.72
C HIS A 509 -7.98 3.46 14.73
N ARG A 510 -8.66 3.57 15.89
CA ARG A 510 -8.69 2.50 16.92
C ARG A 510 -9.18 1.17 16.40
N HIS A 511 -10.15 1.18 15.47
CA HIS A 511 -10.68 -0.05 14.89
C HIS A 511 -9.65 -0.82 14.08
N ARG A 512 -8.54 -0.20 13.64
CA ARG A 512 -7.51 -0.84 12.80
C ARG A 512 -6.57 -1.73 13.61
N ILE A 513 -6.39 -1.41 14.89
CA ILE A 513 -5.57 -2.18 15.82
C ILE A 513 -6.18 -3.57 16.05
N LEU A 514 -5.37 -4.62 15.88
CA LEU A 514 -5.81 -5.99 16.12
C LEU A 514 -6.26 -6.16 17.59
N PRO A 515 -7.45 -6.77 17.84
CA PRO A 515 -7.97 -6.98 19.19
C PRO A 515 -7.00 -7.65 20.17
N ILE A 516 -6.14 -8.54 19.68
CA ILE A 516 -5.16 -9.26 20.51
C ILE A 516 -4.16 -8.33 21.20
N LEU A 517 -3.86 -7.15 20.63
CA LEU A 517 -3.00 -6.17 21.29
C LEU A 517 -3.70 -5.55 22.50
N TRP A 518 -4.98 -5.19 22.35
CA TRP A 518 -5.78 -4.68 23.46
C TRP A 518 -5.92 -5.71 24.58
N ASP A 519 -6.15 -6.99 24.23
CA ASP A 519 -6.29 -8.08 25.20
C ASP A 519 -5.00 -8.33 25.99
N VAL A 520 -3.83 -8.07 25.39
CA VAL A 520 -2.53 -8.15 26.08
C VAL A 520 -2.30 -6.93 26.96
N LEU A 521 -2.67 -5.73 26.48
CA LEU A 521 -2.52 -4.48 27.23
C LEU A 521 -3.44 -4.39 28.44
N ASP A 522 -4.58 -5.07 28.43
CA ASP A 522 -5.51 -5.14 29.57
C ASP A 522 -4.99 -5.99 30.74
N ARG A 523 -3.83 -6.65 30.58
CA ARG A 523 -3.25 -7.51 31.62
C ARG A 523 -2.31 -6.74 32.54
N PRO A 524 -2.16 -7.17 33.81
CA PRO A 524 -1.27 -6.51 34.78
C PRO A 524 0.19 -6.37 34.29
N GLU A 525 0.68 -7.32 33.50
CA GLU A 525 2.04 -7.35 32.97
C GLU A 525 2.33 -6.21 31.98
N ALA A 526 1.29 -5.57 31.43
CA ALA A 526 1.46 -4.34 30.64
C ALA A 526 1.88 -3.14 31.50
N GLY A 527 1.74 -3.21 32.82
CA GLY A 527 2.25 -2.19 33.75
C GLY A 527 1.72 -0.78 33.46
N LEU A 528 0.51 -0.68 32.87
CA LEU A 528 -0.11 0.61 32.52
C LEU A 528 -0.42 1.40 33.80
N LYS A 529 -0.01 2.67 33.82
CA LYS A 529 -0.19 3.56 34.96
C LYS A 529 -1.30 4.57 34.67
N ALA A 530 -1.92 5.10 35.71
CA ALA A 530 -2.84 6.22 35.59
C ALA A 530 -2.14 7.41 34.90
N GLY A 531 -2.78 7.97 33.87
CA GLY A 531 -2.22 9.05 33.04
C GLY A 531 -1.33 8.59 31.88
N ASP A 532 -1.04 7.29 31.75
CA ASP A 532 -0.40 6.74 30.55
C ASP A 532 -1.32 6.94 29.34
N GLN A 533 -0.75 7.37 28.22
CA GLN A 533 -1.51 7.56 27.00
C GLN A 533 -2.12 6.24 26.51
N ILE A 534 -1.39 5.13 26.61
CA ILE A 534 -1.89 3.81 26.19
C ILE A 534 -3.06 3.37 27.09
N GLN A 535 -3.03 3.72 28.39
CA GLN A 535 -4.13 3.43 29.30
C GLN A 535 -5.41 4.16 28.87
N ARG A 536 -5.31 5.43 28.47
CA ARG A 536 -6.47 6.19 27.95
C ARG A 536 -7.02 5.57 26.68
N GLU A 537 -6.14 5.14 25.77
CA GLU A 537 -6.55 4.46 24.54
C GLU A 537 -7.23 3.11 24.80
N LEU A 538 -6.73 2.34 25.76
CA LEU A 538 -7.34 1.09 26.19
C LEU A 538 -8.72 1.32 26.82
N GLU A 539 -8.87 2.34 27.66
CA GLU A 539 -10.16 2.73 28.24
C GLU A 539 -11.16 3.12 27.15
N ALA A 540 -10.77 3.96 26.19
CA ALA A 540 -11.60 4.35 25.06
C ALA A 540 -12.00 3.13 24.20
N TRP A 541 -11.07 2.21 23.94
CA TRP A 541 -11.34 0.95 23.26
C TRP A 541 -12.38 0.11 24.02
N LYS A 542 -12.23 -0.07 25.33
CA LYS A 542 -13.15 -0.87 26.14
C LYS A 542 -14.54 -0.26 26.19
N SER A 543 -14.64 1.06 26.32
CA SER A 543 -15.92 1.78 26.34
C SER A 543 -16.70 1.67 25.02
N ASN A 544 -16.01 1.63 23.87
CA ASN A 544 -16.64 1.63 22.54
C ASN A 544 -16.33 0.37 21.72
N ARG A 545 -15.99 -0.74 22.39
CA ARG A 545 -15.48 -1.97 21.75
C ARG A 545 -16.36 -2.47 20.61
N ASN A 546 -17.67 -2.54 20.83
CA ASN A 546 -18.61 -3.07 19.83
C ASN A 546 -18.68 -2.18 18.59
N GLU A 547 -18.59 -0.86 18.77
CA GLU A 547 -18.58 0.09 17.66
C GLU A 547 -17.32 -0.09 16.82
N TYR A 548 -16.14 -0.11 17.45
CA TYR A 548 -14.89 -0.35 16.73
C TYR A 548 -14.85 -1.70 16.04
N LEU A 549 -15.33 -2.77 16.69
CA LEU A 549 -15.43 -4.09 16.06
C LEU A 549 -16.40 -4.12 14.87
N SER A 550 -17.48 -3.33 14.90
CA SER A 550 -18.42 -3.24 13.77
C SER A 550 -17.85 -2.53 12.55
N ARG A 551 -16.86 -1.65 12.76
CA ARG A 551 -16.12 -0.98 11.68
C ARG A 551 -15.05 -1.87 11.07
N ARG A 552 -14.64 -2.93 11.78
CA ARG A 552 -13.67 -3.89 11.27
C ARG A 552 -14.31 -4.80 10.23
N PRO A 553 -13.64 -5.03 9.10
CA PRO A 553 -14.03 -6.08 8.16
C PRO A 553 -13.83 -7.45 8.81
N VAL A 554 -14.57 -8.45 8.34
CA VAL A 554 -14.31 -9.84 8.72
C VAL A 554 -12.97 -10.29 8.12
N PHE A 555 -12.32 -11.25 8.78
CA PHE A 555 -11.05 -11.76 8.28
C PHE A 555 -11.19 -12.42 6.91
N SER A 556 -12.05 -13.43 6.79
CA SER A 556 -12.39 -14.08 5.53
C SER A 556 -13.87 -14.42 5.50
N HIS A 557 -14.47 -14.46 4.30
CA HIS A 557 -15.86 -14.91 4.11
C HIS A 557 -15.98 -16.40 3.87
N ILE A 558 -14.85 -17.08 3.68
CA ILE A 558 -14.75 -18.54 3.81
C ILE A 558 -14.13 -18.83 5.18
N ASN A 559 -14.43 -19.99 5.77
CA ASN A 559 -14.07 -20.36 7.14
C ASN A 559 -12.55 -20.57 7.37
N ILE A 560 -11.69 -19.71 6.81
CA ILE A 560 -10.27 -19.61 7.13
C ILE A 560 -10.16 -19.01 8.52
N LYS A 561 -9.40 -19.69 9.38
CA LYS A 561 -9.14 -19.24 10.74
C LYS A 561 -8.21 -18.05 10.73
N GLU A 562 -8.50 -17.08 11.60
CA GLU A 562 -7.57 -16.02 11.88
C GLU A 562 -6.29 -16.60 12.51
N PRO A 563 -5.11 -16.29 11.98
CA PRO A 563 -3.83 -16.86 12.43
C PRO A 563 -3.35 -16.31 13.77
N TRP A 564 -3.87 -15.14 14.18
CA TRP A 564 -3.67 -14.58 15.51
C TRP A 564 -4.64 -15.12 16.56
N LYS A 565 -5.68 -15.90 16.19
CA LYS A 565 -6.54 -16.58 17.16
C LYS A 565 -5.86 -17.87 17.64
N LEU A 566 -5.72 -17.98 18.96
CA LEU A 566 -5.16 -19.13 19.67
C LEU A 566 -6.13 -20.32 19.71
#